data_AF-F9QE13-F1
#
_entry.id   AF-F9QE13-F1
#
_cell.length_a   1.000
_cell.length_b   1.000
_cell.length_c   1.000
_cell.angle_alpha   90.00
_cell.angle_beta   90.00
_cell.angle_gamma   90.00
#
_symmetry.space_group_name_H-M   'P 1'
#
loop_
_entity.id
_entity.type
_entity.pdbx_description
1 polymer ?
#
loop_
_entity_poly.entity_id
_entity_poly.type
_entity_poly.pdbx_seq_one_letter_code
_entity_poly.pdbx_strand_id
1 'polypeptide(L)'
;MKTKYLDIHGEISMIKKRKFIMLLLSLFGVGSIVSCNNQAEIKNSLSKIIDEKYDYIDKLESAEEQRTTKILNDLLDKVFADNLVERREFLDQQNDVNYQKEILKKLQELLDEAKNQSNSIIDQEVKTKFIDNFYENKIFPFYSENWYFILKNINLFYGEFYNWLTIPKDDNSGSYHSEKFLSSLRNLKTPKNVIFINSILDKLEEGEESAESYSNYIFYLSKNKIIFRIKISRNSTSKNKLTIEPWIWYFSFSKTNNISIKLISNILHSAYVHGDQIGFDRFETDLVEKLRYGVPSKIILKIKDNYEN
;
A
#
# COMPACT_ATOMS: atom_id res chain seq x y z
N MET A 1 -1.64 -70.06 3.71
CA MET A 1 -0.18 -69.91 3.66
C MET A 1 0.23 -69.13 4.91
N LYS A 2 1.05 -69.74 5.78
CA LYS A 2 1.45 -69.27 7.12
C LYS A 2 2.79 -68.53 7.08
N THR A 3 2.90 -67.46 7.88
CA THR A 3 4.08 -66.94 8.64
C THR A 3 3.61 -65.61 9.26
N LYS A 4 3.34 -65.38 10.56
CA LYS A 4 3.92 -65.75 11.87
C LYS A 4 5.37 -65.32 12.07
N TYR A 5 5.60 -64.30 12.92
CA TYR A 5 6.56 -64.21 14.06
C TYR A 5 6.36 -62.83 14.74
N LEU A 6 5.67 -62.70 15.89
CA LEU A 6 6.03 -62.96 17.30
C LEU A 6 6.93 -61.89 17.96
N ASP A 7 6.28 -61.04 18.76
CA ASP A 7 6.77 -60.32 19.94
C ASP A 7 7.43 -61.25 20.97
N ILE A 8 8.44 -60.75 21.70
CA ILE A 8 8.68 -61.13 23.11
C ILE A 8 9.19 -59.92 23.92
N HIS A 9 8.49 -59.69 25.04
CA HIS A 9 8.78 -58.82 26.18
C HIS A 9 10.10 -59.13 26.93
N GLY A 10 10.62 -58.12 27.62
CA GLY A 10 11.53 -58.31 28.75
C GLY A 10 11.51 -57.10 29.70
N GLU A 11 10.63 -57.13 30.71
CA GLU A 11 10.75 -56.33 31.94
C GLU A 11 11.88 -56.89 32.81
N ILE A 12 12.75 -56.04 33.38
CA ILE A 12 13.32 -56.25 34.73
C ILE A 12 13.40 -54.90 35.46
N SER A 13 12.91 -54.96 36.69
CA SER A 13 12.67 -53.89 37.65
C SER A 13 13.87 -53.51 38.53
N MET A 14 13.74 -52.35 39.18
CA MET A 14 14.31 -51.92 40.47
C MET A 14 15.82 -51.59 40.54
N ILE A 15 16.15 -50.38 41.02
CA ILE A 15 16.69 -50.15 42.39
C ILE A 15 16.95 -48.63 42.66
N LYS A 16 16.50 -48.26 43.85
CA LYS A 16 16.57 -47.03 44.66
C LYS A 16 17.92 -46.26 44.77
N LYS A 17 17.77 -44.94 44.97
CA LYS A 17 18.47 -44.01 45.93
C LYS A 17 19.95 -43.63 45.72
N ARG A 18 20.23 -42.31 45.65
CA ARG A 18 21.19 -41.51 46.47
C ARG A 18 21.23 -40.06 45.94
N LYS A 19 20.64 -39.07 46.63
CA LYS A 19 21.23 -38.16 47.65
C LYS A 19 22.51 -37.39 47.21
N PHE A 20 22.32 -36.09 46.98
CA PHE A 20 22.96 -34.97 47.68
C PHE A 20 24.50 -34.95 47.77
N ILE A 21 25.15 -34.08 46.98
CA ILE A 21 26.41 -33.42 47.39
C ILE A 21 26.35 -31.94 46.96
N MET A 22 26.35 -31.09 47.97
CA MET A 22 26.50 -29.64 47.96
C MET A 22 28.00 -29.30 48.07
N LEU A 23 28.35 -28.12 47.54
CA LEU A 23 29.43 -27.20 47.97
C LEU A 23 30.88 -27.71 48.06
N LEU A 24 31.77 -27.06 47.31
CA LEU A 24 32.89 -26.24 47.83
C LEU A 24 33.85 -25.89 46.69
N LEU A 25 33.96 -24.60 46.36
CA LEU A 25 35.22 -23.93 45.98
C LEU A 25 34.94 -22.44 45.79
N SER A 26 34.86 -21.76 46.93
CA SER A 26 35.30 -20.37 47.05
C SER A 26 36.82 -20.38 47.24
N LEU A 27 37.54 -19.54 46.48
CA LEU A 27 38.62 -18.64 46.91
C LEU A 27 39.59 -18.33 45.75
N PHE A 28 40.14 -17.12 45.79
CA PHE A 28 40.99 -16.39 44.82
C PHE A 28 40.19 -15.66 43.71
N GLY A 29 40.20 -14.32 43.60
CA GLY A 29 41.08 -13.33 44.20
C GLY A 29 40.49 -11.92 44.22
N VAL A 30 41.00 -11.17 45.18
CA VAL A 30 40.74 -9.75 45.47
C VAL A 30 41.43 -8.87 44.41
N GLY A 31 40.79 -7.77 44.04
CA GLY A 31 41.49 -6.57 43.59
C GLY A 31 41.18 -6.10 42.18
N SER A 32 40.13 -5.29 42.03
CA SER A 32 40.03 -4.21 41.03
C SER A 32 38.84 -3.33 41.42
N ILE A 33 39.02 -2.53 42.47
CA ILE A 33 38.12 -1.41 42.74
C ILE A 33 38.81 -0.16 42.18
N VAL A 34 38.02 0.62 41.44
CA VAL A 34 38.24 2.00 41.01
C VAL A 34 39.19 2.23 39.83
N SER A 35 38.61 2.30 38.63
CA SER A 35 38.96 3.34 37.65
C SER A 35 37.76 3.69 36.76
N CYS A 36 36.72 4.21 37.40
CA CYS A 36 35.62 4.92 36.74
C CYS A 36 35.50 6.31 37.38
N ASN A 37 36.55 7.12 37.32
CA ASN A 37 36.47 8.53 37.72
C ASN A 37 36.78 9.51 36.58
N ASN A 38 37.26 9.03 35.42
CA ASN A 38 37.61 9.89 34.29
C ASN A 38 36.57 9.94 33.16
N GLN A 39 35.52 9.10 33.15
CA GLN A 39 34.51 9.16 32.09
C GLN A 39 33.69 10.45 32.13
N ALA A 40 33.39 10.97 33.32
CA ALA A 40 32.69 12.25 33.49
C ALA A 40 33.59 13.44 33.08
N GLU A 41 34.89 13.37 33.40
CA GLU A 41 35.86 14.43 33.11
C GLU A 41 36.22 14.48 31.61
N ILE A 42 36.39 13.31 30.97
CA ILE A 42 36.58 13.18 29.52
C ILE A 42 35.34 13.70 28.77
N LYS A 43 34.13 13.34 29.20
CA LYS A 43 32.87 13.81 28.59
C LYS A 43 32.70 15.34 28.73
N ASN A 44 33.07 15.92 29.88
CA ASN A 44 33.07 17.37 30.09
C ASN A 44 34.19 18.11 29.35
N SER A 45 35.31 17.46 29.03
CA SER A 45 36.37 18.05 28.19
C SER A 45 36.03 18.00 26.70
N LEU A 46 35.34 16.93 26.25
CA LEU A 46 34.89 16.78 24.86
C LEU A 46 33.73 17.71 24.52
N SER A 47 32.79 17.93 25.44
CA SER A 47 31.68 18.89 25.25
C SER A 47 32.12 20.36 25.19
N LYS A 48 33.35 20.66 25.61
CA LYS A 48 33.97 22.00 25.44
C LYS A 48 34.69 22.17 24.09
N ILE A 49 34.94 21.08 23.37
CA ILE A 49 35.66 21.03 22.09
C ILE A 49 34.67 20.82 20.93
N ILE A 50 33.59 20.07 21.16
CA ILE A 50 32.51 19.85 20.21
C ILE A 50 31.50 20.99 20.38
N ASP A 51 31.47 21.90 19.42
CA ASP A 51 30.43 22.93 19.33
C ASP A 51 29.08 22.24 19.06
N GLU A 52 28.14 22.35 20.00
CA GLU A 52 26.79 21.76 19.93
C GLU A 52 26.05 22.12 18.63
N LYS A 53 26.49 23.17 17.93
CA LYS A 53 26.02 23.54 16.58
C LYS A 53 26.28 22.46 15.52
N TYR A 54 27.26 21.59 15.73
CA TYR A 54 27.60 20.48 14.83
C TYR A 54 27.17 19.11 15.38
N ASP A 55 26.41 19.07 16.48
CA ASP A 55 25.80 17.84 16.94
C ASP A 55 24.76 17.41 15.91
N TYR A 56 25.12 16.42 15.10
CA TYR A 56 24.21 15.78 14.17
C TYR A 56 23.23 14.93 14.98
N ILE A 57 22.11 15.55 15.35
CA ILE A 57 20.98 14.82 15.92
C ILE A 57 20.35 14.06 14.75
N ASP A 58 20.64 12.77 14.64
CA ASP A 58 19.89 11.86 13.78
C ASP A 58 18.41 12.07 14.07
N LYS A 59 17.67 12.61 13.09
CA LYS A 59 16.22 12.70 13.20
C LYS A 59 15.73 11.27 13.08
N LEU A 60 15.58 10.59 14.22
CA LEU A 60 15.02 9.24 14.30
C LEU A 60 13.72 9.20 13.51
N GLU A 61 13.75 8.55 12.35
CA GLU A 61 12.55 8.31 11.55
C GLU A 61 11.54 7.59 12.42
N SER A 62 10.31 8.09 12.41
CA SER A 62 9.19 7.43 13.06
C SER A 62 8.93 6.05 12.45
N ALA A 63 8.33 5.14 13.20
CA ALA A 63 7.95 3.82 12.68
C ALA A 63 7.03 3.90 11.44
N GLU A 64 6.25 4.97 11.32
CA GLU A 64 5.37 5.24 10.17
C GLU A 64 6.15 5.66 8.92
N GLU A 65 7.19 6.48 9.09
CA GLU A 65 8.11 6.86 8.01
C GLU A 65 8.90 5.64 7.52
N GLN A 66 9.45 4.84 8.44
CA GLN A 66 10.15 3.60 8.09
C GLN A 66 9.25 2.63 7.32
N ARG A 67 7.99 2.47 7.76
CA ARG A 67 6.99 1.66 7.05
C ARG A 67 6.73 2.20 5.63
N THR A 68 6.60 3.51 5.49
CA THR A 68 6.40 4.16 4.19
C THR A 68 7.58 3.91 3.26
N THR A 69 8.81 4.10 3.76
CA THR A 69 10.05 3.81 3.03
C THR A 69 10.12 2.35 2.60
N LYS A 70 9.75 1.43 3.49
CA LYS A 70 9.69 0.00 3.17
C LYS A 70 8.70 -0.29 2.05
N ILE A 71 7.47 0.24 2.12
CA ILE A 71 6.45 0.07 1.08
C ILE A 71 6.96 0.56 -0.28
N LEU A 72 7.57 1.74 -0.33
CA LEU A 72 8.11 2.30 -1.57
C LEU A 72 9.25 1.44 -2.12
N ASN A 73 10.12 0.93 -1.26
CA ASN A 73 11.20 0.02 -1.65
C ASN A 73 10.68 -1.32 -2.15
N ASP A 74 9.68 -1.91 -1.49
CA ASP A 74 9.05 -3.16 -1.94
C ASP A 74 8.47 -2.99 -3.37
N LEU A 75 7.86 -1.84 -3.67
CA LEU A 75 7.39 -1.53 -5.03
C LEU A 75 8.56 -1.37 -6.02
N LEU A 76 9.61 -0.63 -5.65
CA LEU A 76 10.80 -0.47 -6.50
C LEU A 76 11.45 -1.83 -6.82
N ASP A 77 11.57 -2.70 -5.82
CA ASP A 77 12.16 -4.03 -5.98
C ASP A 77 11.31 -4.89 -6.92
N LYS A 78 9.97 -4.77 -6.87
CA LYS A 78 9.09 -5.48 -7.81
C LYS A 78 9.18 -4.93 -9.25
N VAL A 79 9.37 -3.62 -9.41
CA VAL A 79 9.43 -2.95 -10.72
C VAL A 79 10.79 -3.15 -11.41
N PHE A 80 11.88 -3.05 -10.66
CA PHE A 80 13.23 -3.08 -11.23
C PHE A 80 13.92 -4.43 -11.06
N ALA A 81 13.46 -5.28 -10.14
CA ALA A 81 14.14 -6.53 -9.78
C ALA A 81 15.64 -6.27 -9.57
N ASP A 82 16.50 -6.92 -10.36
CA ASP A 82 17.95 -6.80 -10.28
C ASP A 82 18.54 -5.64 -11.12
N ASN A 83 17.71 -4.87 -11.85
CA ASN A 83 18.17 -3.76 -12.68
C ASN A 83 18.42 -2.49 -11.85
N LEU A 84 19.54 -2.47 -11.14
CA LEU A 84 19.93 -1.38 -10.25
C LEU A 84 20.25 -0.06 -10.98
N VAL A 85 20.68 -0.13 -12.24
CA VAL A 85 21.01 1.05 -13.06
C VAL A 85 19.73 1.82 -13.38
N GLU A 86 18.74 1.15 -13.97
CA GLU A 86 17.46 1.79 -14.29
C GLU A 86 16.72 2.25 -13.02
N ARG A 87 16.83 1.49 -11.92
CA ARG A 87 16.27 1.92 -10.63
C ARG A 87 16.87 3.25 -10.19
N ARG A 88 18.19 3.39 -10.30
CA ARG A 88 18.88 4.64 -9.95
C ARG A 88 18.45 5.77 -10.88
N GLU A 89 18.49 5.57 -12.19
CA GLU A 89 18.09 6.59 -13.17
C GLU A 89 16.65 7.07 -12.94
N PHE A 90 15.72 6.13 -12.68
CA PHE A 90 14.35 6.46 -12.34
C PHE A 90 14.26 7.27 -11.04
N LEU A 91 14.95 6.86 -9.99
CA LEU A 91 14.95 7.60 -8.72
C LEU A 91 15.57 8.99 -8.87
N ASP A 92 16.69 9.11 -9.58
CA ASP A 92 17.37 10.38 -9.81
C ASP A 92 16.43 11.34 -10.55
N GLN A 93 15.75 10.87 -11.59
CA GLN A 93 14.73 11.64 -12.31
C GLN A 93 13.57 12.03 -11.38
N GLN A 94 12.97 11.09 -10.65
CA GLN A 94 11.80 11.35 -9.80
C GLN A 94 12.12 12.25 -8.59
N ASN A 95 13.39 12.36 -8.19
CA ASN A 95 13.85 13.26 -7.13
C ASN A 95 14.41 14.60 -7.66
N ASP A 96 14.56 14.77 -8.98
CA ASP A 96 15.01 16.03 -9.57
C ASP A 96 13.94 17.13 -9.42
N VAL A 97 14.36 18.30 -8.92
CA VAL A 97 13.45 19.40 -8.58
C VAL A 97 12.76 19.98 -9.82
N ASN A 98 13.45 20.05 -10.96
CA ASN A 98 12.85 20.60 -12.18
C ASN A 98 11.84 19.62 -12.76
N TYR A 99 12.20 18.34 -12.81
CA TYR A 99 11.28 17.29 -13.24
C TYR A 99 10.03 17.23 -12.36
N GLN A 100 10.15 17.36 -11.05
CA GLN A 100 8.98 17.43 -10.15
C GLN A 100 8.05 18.61 -10.45
N LYS A 101 8.61 19.80 -10.76
CA LYS A 101 7.83 20.95 -11.21
C LYS A 101 7.12 20.66 -12.53
N GLU A 102 7.79 19.98 -13.46
CA GLU A 102 7.20 19.55 -14.72
C GLU A 102 6.07 18.54 -14.52
N ILE A 103 6.21 17.58 -13.60
CA ILE A 103 5.13 16.64 -13.24
C ILE A 103 3.89 17.42 -12.79
N LEU A 104 4.04 18.34 -11.84
CA LEU A 104 2.91 19.09 -11.29
C LEU A 104 2.27 19.99 -12.35
N LYS A 105 3.09 20.73 -13.11
CA LYS A 105 2.59 21.54 -14.22
C LYS A 105 1.82 20.68 -15.23
N LYS A 106 2.37 19.53 -15.61
CA LYS A 106 1.75 18.67 -16.62
C LYS A 106 0.45 18.06 -16.13
N LEU A 107 0.38 17.67 -14.87
CA LEU A 107 -0.85 17.19 -14.26
C LEU A 107 -1.92 18.28 -14.27
N GLN A 108 -1.56 19.52 -13.91
CA GLN A 108 -2.49 20.65 -13.94
C GLN A 108 -3.03 20.88 -15.36
N GLU A 109 -2.16 20.90 -16.37
CA GLU A 109 -2.57 21.01 -17.78
C GLU A 109 -3.58 19.93 -18.19
N LEU A 110 -3.34 18.66 -17.81
CA LEU A 110 -4.24 17.56 -18.13
C LEU A 110 -5.59 17.68 -17.41
N LEU A 111 -5.60 18.16 -16.16
CA LEU A 111 -6.82 18.39 -15.39
C LEU A 111 -7.65 19.55 -15.99
N ASP A 112 -6.99 20.62 -16.41
CA ASP A 112 -7.63 21.75 -17.08
C ASP A 112 -8.17 21.36 -18.45
N GLU A 113 -7.45 20.54 -19.21
CA GLU A 113 -7.93 19.95 -20.47
C GLU A 113 -9.22 19.16 -20.24
N ALA A 114 -9.24 18.24 -19.27
CA ALA A 114 -10.42 17.46 -18.92
C ALA A 114 -11.62 18.35 -18.56
N LYS A 115 -11.39 19.37 -17.73
CA LYS A 115 -12.41 20.33 -17.32
C LYS A 115 -12.97 21.09 -18.52
N ASN A 116 -12.11 21.65 -19.36
CA ASN A 116 -12.50 22.47 -20.51
C ASN A 116 -13.28 21.67 -21.54
N GLN A 117 -12.83 20.45 -21.88
CA GLN A 117 -13.53 19.59 -22.83
C GLN A 117 -14.85 19.07 -22.25
N SER A 118 -14.92 18.77 -20.95
CA SER A 118 -16.17 18.29 -20.33
C SER A 118 -17.23 19.37 -20.13
N ASN A 119 -16.84 20.66 -20.12
CA ASN A 119 -17.77 21.78 -19.96
C ASN A 119 -18.60 22.05 -21.22
N SER A 120 -18.15 21.62 -22.40
CA SER A 120 -18.93 21.71 -23.63
C SER A 120 -19.95 20.57 -23.80
N ILE A 121 -19.89 19.55 -22.94
CA ILE A 121 -20.78 18.40 -22.97
C ILE A 121 -22.00 18.67 -22.07
N ILE A 122 -23.18 18.78 -22.69
CA ILE A 122 -24.44 19.08 -22.00
C ILE A 122 -25.04 17.82 -21.34
N ASP A 123 -25.03 16.71 -22.08
CA ASP A 123 -25.57 15.45 -21.59
C ASP A 123 -24.70 14.86 -20.48
N GLN A 124 -25.30 14.57 -19.32
CA GLN A 124 -24.55 14.12 -18.14
C GLN A 124 -23.99 12.72 -18.29
N GLU A 125 -24.69 11.80 -18.96
CA GLU A 125 -24.21 10.43 -19.16
C GLU A 125 -23.00 10.42 -20.10
N VAL A 126 -23.08 11.18 -21.19
CA VAL A 126 -21.97 11.38 -22.14
C VAL A 126 -20.80 12.07 -21.44
N LYS A 127 -21.06 13.08 -20.59
CA LYS A 127 -20.02 13.77 -19.82
C LYS A 127 -19.31 12.82 -18.86
N THR A 128 -20.05 11.98 -18.13
CA THR A 128 -19.46 10.97 -17.24
C THR A 128 -18.60 9.98 -18.00
N LYS A 129 -19.10 9.42 -19.12
CA LYS A 129 -18.31 8.49 -19.96
C LYS A 129 -17.05 9.14 -20.53
N PHE A 130 -17.15 10.40 -20.95
CA PHE A 130 -15.99 11.18 -21.41
C PHE A 130 -14.95 11.34 -20.30
N ILE A 131 -15.37 11.76 -19.10
CA ILE A 131 -14.47 11.94 -17.96
C ILE A 131 -13.80 10.61 -17.55
N ASP A 132 -14.57 9.53 -17.46
CA ASP A 132 -14.05 8.19 -17.15
C ASP A 132 -12.97 7.79 -18.16
N ASN A 133 -13.26 7.92 -19.45
CA ASN A 133 -12.32 7.61 -20.54
C ASN A 133 -11.08 8.51 -20.51
N PHE A 134 -11.25 9.82 -20.31
CA PHE A 134 -10.14 10.77 -20.26
C PHE A 134 -9.20 10.43 -19.10
N TYR A 135 -9.74 10.16 -17.92
CA TYR A 135 -8.93 9.78 -16.76
C TYR A 135 -8.20 8.46 -16.98
N GLU A 136 -8.89 7.45 -17.51
CA GLU A 136 -8.30 6.14 -17.86
C GLU A 136 -7.15 6.23 -18.86
N ASN A 137 -7.28 7.08 -19.88
CA ASN A 137 -6.33 7.14 -20.99
C ASN A 137 -5.25 8.22 -20.85
N LYS A 138 -5.43 9.22 -19.98
CA LYS A 138 -4.50 10.34 -19.81
C LYS A 138 -3.98 10.47 -18.40
N ILE A 139 -4.85 10.45 -17.39
CA ILE A 139 -4.45 10.74 -16.00
C ILE A 139 -3.83 9.52 -15.31
N PHE A 140 -4.46 8.35 -15.36
CA PHE A 140 -3.91 7.14 -14.72
C PHE A 140 -2.59 6.66 -15.34
N PRO A 141 -2.38 6.74 -16.67
CA PRO A 141 -1.07 6.51 -17.27
C PRO A 141 -0.02 7.50 -16.76
N PHE A 142 -0.37 8.79 -16.64
CA PHE A 142 0.51 9.80 -16.07
C PHE A 142 0.85 9.49 -14.61
N TYR A 143 -0.12 9.03 -13.81
CA TYR A 143 0.14 8.58 -12.44
C TYR A 143 1.05 7.35 -12.39
N SER A 144 0.88 6.42 -13.31
CA SER A 144 1.67 5.19 -13.39
C SER A 144 3.13 5.48 -13.75
N GLU A 145 3.38 6.47 -14.61
CA GLU A 145 4.73 6.91 -14.96
C GLU A 145 5.42 7.63 -13.80
N ASN A 146 4.66 8.44 -13.05
CA ASN A 146 5.15 9.31 -11.98
C ASN A 146 4.81 8.79 -10.57
N TRP A 147 4.62 7.48 -10.45
CA TRP A 147 4.03 6.87 -9.26
C TRP A 147 4.86 7.14 -8.01
N TYR A 148 6.19 7.11 -8.13
CA TYR A 148 7.09 7.29 -7.00
C TYR A 148 6.99 8.69 -6.43
N PHE A 149 7.06 9.71 -7.30
CA PHE A 149 6.83 11.09 -6.92
C PHE A 149 5.44 11.27 -6.27
N ILE A 150 4.38 10.75 -6.89
CA ILE A 150 3.01 10.91 -6.40
C ILE A 150 2.83 10.30 -5.01
N LEU A 151 3.29 9.06 -4.80
CA LEU A 151 3.13 8.39 -3.51
C LEU A 151 3.98 9.04 -2.42
N LYS A 152 5.24 9.40 -2.74
CA LYS A 152 6.17 10.07 -1.81
C LYS A 152 5.67 11.46 -1.42
N ASN A 153 4.95 12.14 -2.31
CA ASN A 153 4.45 13.50 -2.11
C ASN A 153 2.92 13.56 -2.12
N ILE A 154 2.24 12.50 -1.67
CA ILE A 154 0.78 12.42 -1.76
C ILE A 154 0.08 13.54 -0.96
N ASN A 155 0.76 14.12 0.03
CA ASN A 155 0.32 15.30 0.78
C ASN A 155 0.18 16.58 -0.06
N LEU A 156 0.78 16.66 -1.26
CA LEU A 156 0.62 17.80 -2.17
C LEU A 156 -0.75 17.79 -2.89
N PHE A 157 -1.45 16.65 -2.84
CA PHE A 157 -2.69 16.46 -3.57
C PHE A 157 -3.90 16.45 -2.64
N TYR A 158 -5.08 16.55 -3.22
CA TYR A 158 -6.34 16.14 -2.60
C TYR A 158 -7.08 15.19 -3.54
N GLY A 159 -7.88 14.29 -2.97
CA GLY A 159 -8.73 13.39 -3.73
C GLY A 159 -10.07 14.05 -4.02
N GLU A 160 -10.43 14.21 -5.28
CA GLU A 160 -11.77 14.69 -5.67
C GLU A 160 -12.61 13.52 -6.17
N PHE A 161 -13.86 13.47 -5.72
CA PHE A 161 -14.85 12.53 -6.26
C PHE A 161 -15.19 12.86 -7.70
N TYR A 162 -15.25 11.85 -8.55
CA TYR A 162 -15.82 12.01 -9.90
C TYR A 162 -16.87 10.95 -10.26
N ASN A 163 -16.87 9.77 -9.62
CA ASN A 163 -17.89 8.75 -9.86
C ASN A 163 -17.98 7.73 -8.71
N TRP A 164 -19.05 6.94 -8.65
CA TRP A 164 -19.15 5.78 -7.77
C TRP A 164 -18.41 4.58 -8.38
N LEU A 165 -17.78 3.77 -7.53
CA LEU A 165 -17.16 2.54 -7.99
C LEU A 165 -18.23 1.47 -8.22
N THR A 166 -18.25 0.94 -9.43
CA THR A 166 -19.01 -0.24 -9.82
C THR A 166 -18.04 -1.22 -10.49
N ILE A 167 -18.33 -2.51 -10.36
CA ILE A 167 -17.71 -3.55 -11.15
C ILE A 167 -18.41 -3.55 -12.52
N PRO A 168 -17.69 -3.35 -13.63
CA PRO A 168 -18.21 -3.56 -14.99
C PRO A 168 -18.95 -4.89 -15.10
N LYS A 169 -20.05 -4.89 -15.85
CA LYS A 169 -20.75 -6.11 -16.24
C LYS A 169 -19.78 -7.03 -16.97
N ASP A 170 -19.82 -8.32 -16.65
CA ASP A 170 -19.15 -9.33 -17.46
C ASP A 170 -20.09 -9.81 -18.56
N ASP A 171 -19.76 -9.48 -19.82
CA ASP A 171 -20.62 -9.81 -20.96
C ASP A 171 -20.65 -11.32 -21.27
N ASN A 172 -19.64 -12.07 -20.82
CA ASN A 172 -19.54 -13.51 -21.07
C ASN A 172 -20.47 -14.33 -20.16
N SER A 173 -20.42 -14.09 -18.85
CA SER A 173 -21.28 -14.74 -17.85
C SER A 173 -22.65 -14.07 -17.72
N GLY A 174 -22.75 -12.80 -18.13
CA GLY A 174 -23.91 -11.95 -17.89
C GLY A 174 -23.99 -11.42 -16.46
N SER A 175 -23.01 -11.68 -15.59
CA SER A 175 -22.99 -11.24 -14.19
C SER A 175 -22.90 -9.72 -14.07
N TYR A 176 -23.67 -9.15 -13.15
CA TYR A 176 -23.80 -7.70 -12.99
C TYR A 176 -24.34 -7.31 -11.62
N HIS A 177 -24.21 -6.01 -11.30
CA HIS A 177 -24.78 -5.43 -10.10
C HIS A 177 -26.31 -5.42 -10.10
N SER A 178 -26.92 -5.56 -8.93
CA SER A 178 -28.37 -5.52 -8.80
C SER A 178 -28.96 -4.15 -9.18
N GLU A 179 -30.16 -4.15 -9.78
CA GLU A 179 -30.87 -2.91 -10.09
C GLU A 179 -31.15 -2.06 -8.85
N LYS A 180 -31.37 -2.71 -7.70
CA LYS A 180 -31.52 -2.05 -6.41
C LYS A 180 -30.25 -1.27 -6.05
N PHE A 181 -29.08 -1.89 -6.18
CA PHE A 181 -27.81 -1.25 -5.92
C PHE A 181 -27.56 -0.08 -6.89
N LEU A 182 -27.68 -0.30 -8.20
CA LEU A 182 -27.48 0.72 -9.22
C LEU A 182 -28.42 1.92 -9.04
N SER A 183 -29.69 1.66 -8.71
CA SER A 183 -30.68 2.71 -8.43
C SER A 183 -30.34 3.51 -7.18
N SER A 184 -29.74 2.86 -6.16
CA SER A 184 -29.34 3.55 -4.92
C SER A 184 -28.26 4.60 -5.16
N LEU A 185 -27.35 4.38 -6.11
CA LEU A 185 -26.22 5.27 -6.40
C LEU A 185 -26.65 6.67 -6.82
N ARG A 186 -27.78 6.78 -7.51
CA ARG A 186 -28.34 8.05 -8.02
C ARG A 186 -28.75 9.01 -6.90
N ASN A 187 -29.06 8.47 -5.72
CA ASN A 187 -29.53 9.22 -4.56
C ASN A 187 -28.47 9.35 -3.46
N LEU A 188 -27.28 8.80 -3.67
CA LEU A 188 -26.20 8.91 -2.70
C LEU A 188 -25.64 10.32 -2.69
N LYS A 189 -25.42 10.84 -1.48
CA LYS A 189 -24.75 12.13 -1.30
C LYS A 189 -23.32 12.05 -1.84
N THR A 190 -22.91 13.02 -2.64
CA THR A 190 -21.52 13.16 -3.07
C THR A 190 -20.59 13.28 -1.85
N PRO A 191 -19.50 12.52 -1.78
CA PRO A 191 -18.58 12.59 -0.66
C PRO A 191 -17.76 13.88 -0.72
N LYS A 192 -17.22 14.28 0.43
CA LYS A 192 -16.27 15.40 0.50
C LYS A 192 -14.92 14.98 -0.09
N ASN A 193 -14.17 15.97 -0.58
CA ASN A 193 -12.80 15.79 -1.01
C ASN A 193 -11.93 15.19 0.12
N VAL A 194 -10.97 14.36 -0.27
CA VAL A 194 -10.01 13.78 0.66
C VAL A 194 -8.81 14.67 0.79
N ILE A 195 -8.48 15.05 2.02
CA ILE A 195 -7.29 15.83 2.31
C ILE A 195 -6.19 14.90 2.82
N PHE A 196 -5.09 14.83 2.07
CA PHE A 196 -3.90 14.13 2.52
C PHE A 196 -3.05 15.05 3.39
N ILE A 197 -3.02 14.82 4.69
CA ILE A 197 -2.28 15.67 5.65
C ILE A 197 -0.77 15.41 5.57
N ASN A 198 -0.37 14.17 5.31
CA ASN A 198 1.02 13.71 5.23
C ASN A 198 1.17 12.67 4.11
N SER A 199 2.41 12.26 3.85
CA SER A 199 2.74 11.23 2.86
C SER A 199 2.86 9.81 3.41
N ILE A 200 2.45 9.59 4.67
CA ILE A 200 2.56 8.28 5.31
C ILE A 200 1.64 7.26 4.62
N LEU A 201 2.19 6.11 4.27
CA LEU A 201 1.46 4.97 3.71
C LEU A 201 1.19 3.93 4.80
N ASP A 202 0.04 3.26 4.73
CA ASP A 202 -0.39 2.37 5.83
C ASP A 202 -0.02 0.92 5.57
N LYS A 203 -0.30 0.41 4.37
CA LYS A 203 -0.12 -1.00 4.06
C LYS A 203 0.01 -1.22 2.56
N LEU A 204 0.88 -2.15 2.19
CA LEU A 204 0.94 -2.76 0.87
C LEU A 204 0.65 -4.26 1.05
N GLU A 205 -0.29 -4.80 0.29
CA GLU A 205 -0.65 -6.22 0.36
C GLU A 205 -0.92 -6.75 -1.05
N GLU A 206 -0.39 -7.94 -1.34
CA GLU A 206 -0.62 -8.64 -2.60
C GLU A 206 -2.04 -9.23 -2.61
N GLY A 207 -2.77 -9.00 -3.70
CA GLY A 207 -4.09 -9.56 -3.93
C GLY A 207 -4.04 -11.03 -4.36
N GLU A 208 -5.11 -11.76 -4.04
CA GLU A 208 -5.37 -13.13 -4.48
C GLU A 208 -5.38 -13.27 -6.01
N GLU A 209 -5.72 -12.20 -6.74
CA GLU A 209 -5.65 -12.19 -8.22
C GLU A 209 -4.23 -12.42 -8.76
N SER A 210 -3.20 -12.14 -7.96
CA SER A 210 -1.80 -12.35 -8.35
C SER A 210 -1.42 -13.82 -8.45
N ALA A 211 -2.15 -14.71 -7.76
CA ALA A 211 -1.94 -16.16 -7.83
C ALA A 211 -2.41 -16.73 -9.18
N GLU A 212 -3.40 -16.08 -9.79
CA GLU A 212 -4.05 -16.50 -11.03
C GLU A 212 -3.49 -15.77 -12.25
N SER A 213 -2.66 -14.74 -12.03
CA SER A 213 -1.94 -14.04 -13.10
C SER A 213 -0.48 -14.46 -13.16
N TYR A 214 -0.12 -15.28 -14.16
CA TYR A 214 1.28 -15.61 -14.44
C TYR A 214 2.11 -14.39 -14.84
N SER A 215 1.47 -13.38 -15.43
CA SER A 215 2.11 -12.22 -16.05
C SER A 215 2.01 -10.94 -15.24
N ASN A 216 1.38 -10.93 -14.05
CA ASN A 216 1.25 -9.71 -13.25
C ASN A 216 1.23 -10.00 -11.74
N TYR A 217 1.81 -9.09 -10.96
CA TYR A 217 1.45 -8.92 -9.55
C TYR A 217 0.34 -7.86 -9.44
N ILE A 218 -0.64 -8.12 -8.58
CA ILE A 218 -1.69 -7.17 -8.20
C ILE A 218 -1.48 -6.82 -6.73
N PHE A 219 -1.18 -5.56 -6.46
CA PHE A 219 -1.01 -5.03 -5.11
C PHE A 219 -2.12 -4.03 -4.78
N TYR A 220 -2.43 -3.96 -3.50
CA TYR A 220 -3.31 -2.97 -2.91
C TYR A 220 -2.51 -2.14 -1.92
N LEU A 221 -2.42 -0.84 -2.19
CA LEU A 221 -1.77 0.12 -1.32
C LEU A 221 -2.84 0.96 -0.59
N SER A 222 -2.83 0.95 0.73
CA SER A 222 -3.77 1.72 1.54
C SER A 222 -3.16 2.99 2.13
N LYS A 223 -3.98 4.05 2.17
CA LYS A 223 -3.75 5.27 2.96
C LYS A 223 -5.08 5.75 3.53
N ASN A 224 -5.26 5.68 4.83
CA ASN A 224 -6.53 5.85 5.51
C ASN A 224 -7.62 5.01 4.81
N LYS A 225 -8.73 5.65 4.45
CA LYS A 225 -9.86 5.04 3.73
C LYS A 225 -9.67 4.96 2.23
N ILE A 226 -8.44 5.12 1.73
CA ILE A 226 -8.12 5.10 0.31
C ILE A 226 -7.34 3.84 -0.05
N ILE A 227 -7.69 3.23 -1.17
CA ILE A 227 -7.00 2.09 -1.76
C ILE A 227 -6.56 2.44 -3.19
N PHE A 228 -5.28 2.25 -3.46
CA PHE A 228 -4.70 2.23 -4.80
C PHE A 228 -4.54 0.78 -5.23
N ARG A 229 -5.17 0.38 -6.34
CA ARG A 229 -4.89 -0.92 -6.98
C ARG A 229 -3.74 -0.76 -7.96
N ILE A 230 -2.68 -1.52 -7.77
CA ILE A 230 -1.43 -1.41 -8.51
C ILE A 230 -1.16 -2.74 -9.21
N LYS A 231 -1.01 -2.71 -10.52
CA LYS A 231 -0.57 -3.84 -11.32
C LYS A 231 0.90 -3.68 -11.69
N ILE A 232 1.70 -4.72 -11.49
CA ILE A 232 3.09 -4.77 -11.94
C ILE A 232 3.25 -5.96 -12.88
N SER A 233 3.52 -5.71 -14.16
CA SER A 233 3.73 -6.79 -15.12
C SER A 233 4.95 -7.62 -14.74
N ARG A 234 4.88 -8.94 -14.84
CA ARG A 234 5.99 -9.89 -14.69
C ARG A 234 6.52 -10.18 -16.09
N ASN A 235 7.49 -9.40 -16.53
CA ASN A 235 8.17 -9.66 -17.79
C ASN A 235 9.58 -10.20 -17.51
N SER A 236 9.87 -11.41 -17.99
CA SER A 236 11.18 -12.04 -17.84
C SER A 236 12.24 -11.47 -18.78
N THR A 237 11.84 -10.71 -19.81
CA THR A 237 12.73 -10.23 -20.88
C THR A 237 12.79 -8.70 -21.01
N SER A 238 11.93 -7.96 -20.29
CA SER A 238 12.00 -6.50 -20.24
C SER A 238 11.54 -5.95 -18.87
N LYS A 239 11.72 -4.65 -18.66
CA LYS A 239 11.31 -3.93 -17.45
C LYS A 239 9.86 -4.26 -17.05
N ASN A 240 9.66 -4.61 -15.77
CA ASN A 240 8.32 -4.69 -15.21
C ASN A 240 7.69 -3.29 -15.19
N LYS A 241 6.48 -3.14 -15.70
CA LYS A 241 5.77 -1.87 -15.72
C LYS A 241 4.79 -1.81 -14.55
N LEU A 242 4.95 -0.81 -13.68
CA LEU A 242 3.94 -0.44 -12.71
C LEU A 242 2.81 0.32 -13.43
N THR A 243 1.58 -0.10 -13.17
CA THR A 243 0.37 0.58 -13.59
C THR A 243 -0.48 0.79 -12.35
N ILE A 244 -0.76 2.04 -12.01
CA ILE A 244 -1.86 2.35 -11.11
C ILE A 244 -3.10 2.12 -11.95
N GLU A 245 -3.83 1.07 -11.64
CA GLU A 245 -5.02 0.75 -12.42
C GLU A 245 -6.06 1.84 -12.26
N PRO A 246 -6.91 2.02 -13.28
CA PRO A 246 -7.96 3.01 -13.19
C PRO A 246 -8.74 2.87 -11.90
N TRP A 247 -9.00 4.04 -11.31
CA TRP A 247 -9.82 4.25 -10.14
C TRP A 247 -9.08 4.03 -8.81
N ILE A 248 -8.67 5.13 -8.18
CA ILE A 248 -8.31 5.15 -6.76
C ILE A 248 -9.62 5.11 -5.97
N TRP A 249 -9.73 4.18 -5.03
CA TRP A 249 -10.98 3.98 -4.29
C TRP A 249 -10.97 4.72 -2.98
N TYR A 250 -12.08 5.38 -2.67
CA TYR A 250 -12.25 6.09 -1.41
C TYR A 250 -13.53 5.66 -0.70
N PHE A 251 -13.38 5.12 0.51
CA PHE A 251 -14.46 4.66 1.38
C PHE A 251 -14.94 5.77 2.30
N SER A 252 -15.49 6.84 1.72
CA SER A 252 -15.86 8.07 2.42
C SER A 252 -16.82 7.89 3.60
N PHE A 253 -17.74 6.94 3.50
CA PHE A 253 -18.76 6.65 4.50
C PHE A 253 -18.36 5.59 5.52
N SER A 254 -17.20 4.95 5.34
CA SER A 254 -16.71 3.97 6.30
C SER A 254 -16.46 4.64 7.64
N LYS A 255 -16.85 3.97 8.74
CA LYS A 255 -16.54 4.45 10.10
C LYS A 255 -15.11 4.09 10.53
N THR A 256 -14.45 3.17 9.82
CA THR A 256 -13.08 2.74 10.08
C THR A 256 -12.13 3.24 9.01
N ASN A 257 -10.87 3.50 9.39
CA ASN A 257 -9.78 3.75 8.45
C ASN A 257 -9.15 2.44 7.94
N ASN A 258 -9.39 1.32 8.62
CA ASN A 258 -8.82 0.03 8.27
C ASN A 258 -9.76 -0.71 7.33
N ILE A 259 -9.59 -0.49 6.03
CA ILE A 259 -10.33 -1.21 4.99
C ILE A 259 -9.67 -2.55 4.73
N SER A 260 -10.46 -3.64 4.70
CA SER A 260 -9.93 -4.99 4.49
C SER A 260 -9.55 -5.22 3.03
N ILE A 261 -8.24 -5.15 2.74
CA ILE A 261 -7.68 -5.48 1.43
C ILE A 261 -8.02 -6.91 1.03
N LYS A 262 -7.84 -7.88 1.94
CA LYS A 262 -8.15 -9.28 1.67
C LYS A 262 -9.59 -9.49 1.18
N LEU A 263 -10.58 -8.85 1.82
CA LEU A 263 -11.97 -8.95 1.37
C LEU A 263 -12.14 -8.36 -0.03
N ILE A 264 -11.61 -7.16 -0.25
CA ILE A 264 -11.67 -6.47 -1.54
C ILE A 264 -11.07 -7.35 -2.64
N SER A 265 -9.87 -7.86 -2.41
CA SER A 265 -9.17 -8.74 -3.33
C SER A 265 -9.95 -10.02 -3.62
N ASN A 266 -10.52 -10.68 -2.61
CA ASN A 266 -11.40 -11.86 -2.80
C ASN A 266 -12.62 -11.55 -3.69
N ILE A 267 -13.28 -10.43 -3.42
CA ILE A 267 -14.47 -9.99 -4.16
C ILE A 267 -14.10 -9.75 -5.63
N LEU A 268 -13.00 -9.02 -5.87
CA LEU A 268 -12.55 -8.71 -7.22
C LEU A 268 -11.96 -9.92 -7.94
N HIS A 269 -11.33 -10.84 -7.22
CA HIS A 269 -10.92 -12.11 -7.77
C HIS A 269 -12.13 -12.87 -8.32
N SER A 270 -13.19 -13.03 -7.51
CA SER A 270 -14.42 -13.69 -7.96
C SER A 270 -15.09 -12.95 -9.14
N ALA A 271 -15.23 -11.63 -9.05
CA ALA A 271 -15.96 -10.86 -10.05
C ALA A 271 -15.16 -10.60 -11.34
N TYR A 272 -13.91 -10.13 -11.25
CA TYR A 272 -13.09 -9.79 -12.41
C TYR A 272 -12.36 -10.97 -13.03
N VAL A 273 -11.88 -11.93 -12.23
CA VAL A 273 -11.09 -13.05 -12.76
C VAL A 273 -12.00 -14.18 -13.23
N HIS A 274 -13.08 -14.47 -12.49
CA HIS A 274 -13.99 -15.57 -12.82
C HIS A 274 -15.33 -15.13 -13.41
N GLY A 275 -15.70 -13.85 -13.33
CA GLY A 275 -17.00 -13.38 -13.81
C GLY A 275 -18.15 -13.85 -12.94
N ASP A 276 -17.90 -14.28 -11.70
CA ASP A 276 -18.93 -14.91 -10.88
C ASP A 276 -19.86 -13.88 -10.25
N GLN A 277 -21.18 -14.12 -10.35
CA GLN A 277 -22.21 -13.27 -9.74
C GLN A 277 -22.01 -13.09 -8.23
N ILE A 278 -21.44 -14.10 -7.55
CA ILE A 278 -21.15 -14.02 -6.12
C ILE A 278 -20.17 -12.87 -5.79
N GLY A 279 -19.27 -12.51 -6.70
CA GLY A 279 -18.39 -11.36 -6.52
C GLY A 279 -19.17 -10.05 -6.47
N PHE A 280 -20.11 -9.86 -7.40
CA PHE A 280 -21.01 -8.69 -7.42
C PHE A 280 -21.89 -8.64 -6.18
N ASP A 281 -22.50 -9.77 -5.80
CA ASP A 281 -23.37 -9.86 -4.63
C ASP A 281 -22.59 -9.55 -3.34
N ARG A 282 -21.36 -10.03 -3.21
CA ARG A 282 -20.50 -9.77 -2.04
C ARG A 282 -19.97 -8.34 -2.01
N PHE A 283 -19.75 -7.72 -3.17
CA PHE A 283 -19.48 -6.29 -3.23
C PHE A 283 -20.63 -5.49 -2.61
N GLU A 284 -21.87 -5.79 -2.99
CA GLU A 284 -23.05 -5.08 -2.47
C GLU A 284 -23.32 -5.42 -1.00
N THR A 285 -23.24 -6.69 -0.63
CA THR A 285 -23.65 -7.13 0.70
C THR A 285 -22.51 -7.10 1.72
N ASP A 286 -21.38 -7.75 1.45
CA ASP A 286 -20.30 -7.88 2.43
C ASP A 286 -19.55 -6.55 2.60
N LEU A 287 -19.13 -5.93 1.50
CA LEU A 287 -18.32 -4.70 1.52
C LEU A 287 -19.16 -3.48 1.91
N VAL A 288 -20.26 -3.22 1.21
CA VAL A 288 -21.06 -2.00 1.39
C VAL A 288 -21.93 -2.08 2.65
N GLU A 289 -22.74 -3.14 2.81
CA GLU A 289 -23.75 -3.24 3.86
C GLU A 289 -23.22 -3.83 5.19
N LYS A 290 -22.71 -5.07 5.18
CA LYS A 290 -22.35 -5.82 6.41
C LYS A 290 -21.16 -5.18 7.13
N LEU A 291 -20.08 -4.88 6.41
CA LEU A 291 -18.92 -4.17 6.99
C LEU A 291 -19.13 -2.67 7.14
N ARG A 292 -20.24 -2.14 6.60
CA ARG A 292 -20.61 -0.72 6.71
C ARG A 292 -19.50 0.22 6.20
N TYR A 293 -18.76 -0.21 5.18
CA TYR A 293 -17.81 0.68 4.51
C TYR A 293 -18.52 1.70 3.62
N GLY A 294 -19.78 1.43 3.26
CA GLY A 294 -20.53 2.21 2.28
C GLY A 294 -20.01 1.99 0.86
N VAL A 295 -20.66 2.63 -0.11
CA VAL A 295 -20.25 2.52 -1.51
C VAL A 295 -18.91 3.24 -1.71
N PRO A 296 -17.86 2.55 -2.20
CA PRO A 296 -16.62 3.20 -2.53
C PRO A 296 -16.79 4.17 -3.69
N SER A 297 -16.05 5.27 -3.63
CA SER A 297 -15.99 6.27 -4.69
C SER A 297 -14.73 6.09 -5.53
N LYS A 298 -14.82 6.43 -6.82
CA LYS A 298 -13.65 6.71 -7.64
C LYS A 298 -13.22 8.15 -7.38
N ILE A 299 -11.94 8.34 -7.05
CA ILE A 299 -11.34 9.65 -6.86
C ILE A 299 -10.18 9.89 -7.82
N ILE A 300 -9.96 11.17 -8.14
CA ILE A 300 -8.81 11.65 -8.91
C ILE A 300 -7.94 12.53 -8.01
N LEU A 301 -6.63 12.51 -8.19
CA LEU A 301 -5.71 13.36 -7.43
C LEU A 301 -5.57 14.71 -8.14
N LYS A 302 -5.91 15.78 -7.41
CA LYS A 302 -5.72 17.16 -7.85
C LYS A 302 -4.69 17.85 -6.97
N ILE A 303 -3.97 18.81 -7.53
CA ILE A 303 -2.96 19.59 -6.80
C ILE A 303 -3.68 20.54 -5.86
N LYS A 304 -3.18 20.69 -4.63
CA LYS A 304 -3.72 21.69 -3.69
C LYS A 304 -3.31 23.10 -4.15
N ASP A 305 -4.24 24.04 -4.08
CA ASP A 305 -4.04 25.45 -4.48
C ASP A 305 -2.86 26.16 -3.76
N ASN A 306 -2.41 25.63 -2.62
CA ASN A 306 -1.33 26.23 -1.80
C ASN A 306 0.10 25.85 -2.24
N TYR A 307 0.30 25.15 -3.36
CA TYR A 307 1.64 24.70 -3.78
C TYR A 307 2.47 25.79 -4.51
N GLU A 308 1.85 26.87 -4.97
CA GLU A 308 2.53 27.94 -5.71
C GLU A 308 3.15 29.05 -4.84
N ASN A 309 3.25 28.87 -3.52
CA ASN A 309 3.88 29.83 -2.60
C ASN A 309 5.10 29.23 -1.87
#